data_AF-A0A7C4PIE7-F1
#
_entry.id   AF-A0A7C4PIE7-F1
#
_cell.length_a   1.000
_cell.length_b   1.000
_cell.length_c   1.000
_cell.angle_alpha   90.00
_cell.angle_beta   90.00
_cell.angle_gamma   90.00
#
_symmetry.space_group_name_H-M   'P 1'
#
loop_
_entity.id
_entity.type
_entity.pdbx_description
1 polymer ?
#
loop_
_entity_poly.entity_id
_entity_poly.type
_entity_poly.pdbx_seq_one_letter_code
_entity_poly.pdbx_strand_id
1 'polypeptide(L)'
;MAETRYRSPRDVWGEIDALKAKVGPEWMLKNKMMLSFYPLDEFPFNHVCDSGTCERFDANEWSDTDDEDKKLEFVNLLNRALGQRMKLHGLRYHKDHEIFFFPPNRHLATRKIEYMSLTRKASREVFKQYRSKVDPHRKTYCRHSAFKGAFLRLDGNWFLEITPTYHFSKNGFDDHPFRDELLKGIKRLERNPAVVGQLLMWADLLKRPLENLFSQEYSFLRFGELQEVQLGVSIPDNAWYETEDGLEKRTMSEQDNQPELFGL
;
A
#
# COMPACT_ATOMS: atom_id res chain seq x y z
N MET A 1 -12.95 -4.93 21.52
CA MET A 1 -14.17 -5.44 20.87
C MET A 1 -15.37 -5.04 21.73
N ALA A 2 -16.54 -4.79 21.15
CA ALA A 2 -17.77 -4.48 21.91
C ALA A 2 -19.02 -4.82 21.09
N GLU A 3 -20.13 -5.13 21.75
CA GLU A 3 -21.44 -5.31 21.10
C GLU A 3 -21.97 -3.98 20.54
N THR A 4 -22.79 -4.07 19.50
CA THR A 4 -23.52 -2.93 18.94
C THR A 4 -24.92 -3.31 18.50
N ARG A 5 -25.84 -2.33 18.57
CA ARG A 5 -27.20 -2.47 18.03
C ARG A 5 -27.24 -2.49 16.50
N TYR A 6 -26.20 -2.00 15.83
CA TYR A 6 -26.17 -1.85 14.37
C TYR A 6 -25.89 -3.17 13.66
N ARG A 7 -26.47 -3.33 12.46
CA ARG A 7 -26.30 -4.52 11.63
C ARG A 7 -25.39 -4.30 10.43
N SER A 8 -25.13 -3.04 10.06
CA SER A 8 -24.28 -2.71 8.92
C SER A 8 -23.25 -1.63 9.28
N PRO A 9 -22.04 -1.67 8.68
CA PRO A 9 -21.07 -0.59 8.82
C PRO A 9 -21.62 0.77 8.37
N ARG A 10 -22.57 0.79 7.43
CA ARG A 10 -23.17 2.03 6.93
C ARG A 10 -23.95 2.76 8.03
N ASP A 11 -24.67 2.03 8.87
CA ASP A 11 -25.45 2.63 9.97
C ASP A 11 -24.52 3.19 11.06
N VAL A 12 -23.45 2.45 11.37
CA VAL A 12 -22.39 2.92 12.29
C VAL A 12 -21.75 4.21 11.77
N TRP A 13 -21.41 4.26 10.48
CA TRP A 13 -20.88 5.48 9.85
C TRP A 13 -21.87 6.64 9.90
N GLY A 14 -23.15 6.39 9.62
CA GLY A 14 -24.19 7.43 9.70
C GLY A 14 -24.24 8.10 11.07
N GLU A 15 -24.09 7.30 12.13
CA GLU A 15 -24.12 7.83 13.50
C GLU A 15 -22.83 8.57 13.89
N ILE A 16 -21.67 8.04 13.51
CA ILE A 16 -20.39 8.72 13.71
C ILE A 16 -20.35 10.06 12.96
N ASP A 17 -20.87 10.10 11.73
CA ASP A 17 -20.97 11.31 10.92
C ASP A 17 -21.94 12.34 11.54
N ALA A 18 -23.06 11.89 12.10
CA ALA A 18 -24.01 12.74 12.82
C ALA A 18 -23.37 13.39 14.07
N LEU A 19 -22.46 12.68 14.73
CA LEU A 19 -21.64 13.18 15.84
C LEU A 19 -20.51 14.11 15.39
N LYS A 20 -20.29 14.28 14.07
CA LYS A 20 -19.21 15.08 13.46
C LYS A 20 -17.81 14.65 13.94
N ALA A 21 -17.66 13.39 14.33
CA ALA A 21 -16.41 12.86 14.81
C ALA A 21 -15.47 12.52 13.64
N LYS A 22 -14.18 12.80 13.80
CA LYS A 22 -13.16 12.48 12.79
C LYS A 22 -12.48 11.16 13.14
N VAL A 23 -13.01 10.06 12.61
CA VAL A 23 -12.41 8.73 12.75
C VAL A 23 -12.15 8.10 11.38
N GLY A 24 -11.19 7.20 11.32
CA GLY A 24 -10.90 6.40 10.14
C GLY A 24 -11.62 5.05 10.14
N PRO A 25 -11.36 4.22 9.12
CA PRO A 25 -12.00 2.93 8.91
C PRO A 25 -11.39 1.76 9.70
N GLU A 26 -10.51 2.00 10.68
CA GLU A 26 -9.77 1.02 11.49
C GLU A 26 -10.62 0.25 12.50
N TRP A 27 -11.81 -0.13 12.05
CA TRP A 27 -12.79 -0.94 12.75
C TRP A 27 -13.57 -1.79 11.75
N MET A 28 -14.14 -2.89 12.23
CA MET A 28 -15.00 -3.77 11.46
C MET A 28 -16.19 -4.22 12.29
N LEU A 29 -17.29 -4.52 11.62
CA LEU A 29 -18.52 -5.04 12.21
C LEU A 29 -18.76 -6.45 11.67
N LYS A 30 -18.87 -7.43 12.58
CA LYS A 30 -19.21 -8.82 12.26
C LYS A 30 -20.12 -9.34 13.36
N ASN A 31 -21.27 -9.94 13.00
CA ASN A 31 -22.21 -10.53 13.96
C ASN A 31 -22.63 -9.59 15.11
N LYS A 32 -22.86 -8.30 14.81
CA LYS A 32 -23.14 -7.24 15.81
C LYS A 32 -22.03 -7.00 16.84
N MET A 33 -20.84 -7.56 16.61
CA MET A 33 -19.63 -7.24 17.34
C MET A 33 -18.79 -6.27 16.53
N MET A 34 -18.34 -5.20 17.17
CA MET A 34 -17.38 -4.28 16.60
C MET A 34 -15.99 -4.58 17.13
N LEU A 35 -15.05 -4.78 16.22
CA LEU A 35 -13.63 -4.96 16.48
C LEU A 35 -12.88 -3.75 15.92
N SER A 36 -11.94 -3.17 16.67
CA SER A 36 -11.35 -1.87 16.35
C SER A 36 -9.99 -1.67 16.99
N PHE A 37 -9.14 -0.86 16.36
CA PHE A 37 -7.95 -0.30 17.01
C PHE A 37 -8.26 0.95 17.86
N TYR A 38 -9.44 1.55 17.68
CA TYR A 38 -9.92 2.62 18.55
C TYR A 38 -10.50 2.08 19.87
N PRO A 39 -10.39 2.83 20.98
CA PRO A 39 -11.13 2.53 22.20
C PRO A 39 -12.64 2.64 21.94
N LEU A 40 -13.37 1.54 22.18
CA LEU A 40 -14.80 1.44 21.87
C LEU A 40 -15.71 1.98 22.97
N ASP A 41 -15.15 2.17 24.15
CA ASP A 41 -15.77 2.75 25.34
C ASP A 41 -15.59 4.28 25.43
N GLU A 42 -14.91 4.89 24.44
CA GLU A 42 -14.67 6.33 24.35
C GLU A 42 -15.41 6.98 23.18
N PHE A 43 -15.53 8.31 23.18
CA PHE A 43 -16.16 9.05 22.09
C PHE A 43 -15.35 8.91 20.77
N PRO A 44 -16.00 8.68 19.60
CA PRO A 44 -17.45 8.60 19.38
C PRO A 44 -18.02 7.19 19.52
N PHE A 45 -17.18 6.17 19.74
CA PHE A 45 -17.57 4.78 19.67
C PHE A 45 -18.51 4.33 20.79
N ASN A 46 -18.43 4.97 21.97
CA ASN A 46 -19.37 4.76 23.07
C ASN A 46 -20.83 5.15 22.74
N HIS A 47 -21.09 5.87 21.65
CA HIS A 47 -22.44 6.14 21.15
C HIS A 47 -22.97 5.09 20.18
N VAL A 48 -22.08 4.23 19.66
CA VAL A 48 -22.45 3.18 18.70
C VAL A 48 -22.23 1.77 19.22
N CYS A 49 -21.45 1.61 20.30
CA CYS A 49 -21.23 0.37 21.01
C CYS A 49 -21.83 0.39 22.41
N ASP A 50 -22.12 -0.79 22.95
CA ASP A 50 -22.39 -0.95 24.37
C ASP A 50 -21.06 -0.99 25.14
N SER A 51 -20.71 0.13 25.79
CA SER A 51 -19.49 0.25 26.59
C SER A 51 -19.41 -0.80 27.71
N GLY A 52 -20.53 -1.33 28.21
CA GLY A 52 -20.55 -2.37 29.23
C GLY A 52 -20.06 -3.74 28.73
N THR A 53 -20.04 -3.94 27.42
CA THR A 53 -19.53 -5.14 26.74
C THR A 53 -18.13 -4.95 26.16
N CYS A 54 -17.47 -3.82 26.45
CA CYS A 54 -16.18 -3.50 25.88
C CYS A 54 -15.08 -4.38 26.49
N GLU A 55 -14.46 -5.18 25.65
CA GLU A 55 -13.30 -5.99 25.97
C GLU A 55 -12.06 -5.44 25.26
N ARG A 56 -11.00 -5.16 26.02
CA ARG A 56 -9.71 -4.70 25.49
C ARG A 56 -8.75 -5.89 25.47
N PHE A 57 -8.03 -6.04 24.36
CA PHE A 57 -7.05 -7.10 24.17
C PHE A 57 -5.69 -6.49 23.88
N ASP A 58 -4.63 -7.18 24.27
CA ASP A 58 -3.30 -6.87 23.76
C ASP A 58 -3.21 -7.26 22.28
N ALA A 59 -2.46 -6.50 21.49
CA ALA A 59 -2.30 -6.79 20.06
C ALA A 59 -1.67 -8.19 19.84
N ASN A 60 -0.80 -8.64 20.75
CA ASN A 60 -0.14 -9.94 20.65
C ASN A 60 -1.13 -11.11 20.74
N GLU A 61 -2.24 -10.96 21.47
CA GLU A 61 -3.27 -11.99 21.56
C GLU A 61 -3.90 -12.30 20.19
N TRP A 62 -4.02 -11.27 19.34
CA TRP A 62 -4.58 -11.40 17.99
C TRP A 62 -3.51 -11.67 16.94
N SER A 63 -2.32 -11.09 17.08
CA SER A 63 -1.23 -11.30 16.13
C SER A 63 -0.64 -12.69 16.24
N ASP A 64 -0.66 -13.29 17.43
CA ASP A 64 -0.02 -14.58 17.71
C ASP A 64 -0.94 -15.78 17.75
N THR A 65 -2.25 -15.56 17.63
CA THR A 65 -3.25 -16.63 17.64
C THR A 65 -3.02 -17.66 16.53
N ASP A 66 -3.34 -18.92 16.81
CA ASP A 66 -3.43 -20.00 15.81
C ASP A 66 -4.83 -20.13 15.19
N ASP A 67 -5.82 -19.41 15.73
CA ASP A 67 -7.19 -19.38 15.22
C ASP A 67 -7.25 -18.62 13.88
N GLU A 68 -7.62 -19.33 12.82
CA GLU A 68 -7.66 -18.76 11.46
C GLU A 68 -8.70 -17.64 11.30
N ASP A 69 -9.83 -17.71 11.99
CA ASP A 69 -10.85 -16.66 11.91
C ASP A 69 -10.34 -15.38 12.58
N LYS A 70 -9.70 -15.49 13.75
CA LYS A 70 -9.06 -14.35 14.43
C LYS A 70 -7.91 -13.77 13.60
N LYS A 71 -7.08 -14.60 12.97
CA LYS A 71 -6.02 -14.14 12.05
C LYS A 71 -6.59 -13.33 10.89
N LEU A 72 -7.66 -13.83 10.25
CA LEU A 72 -8.31 -13.13 9.14
C LEU A 72 -8.90 -11.78 9.58
N GLU A 73 -9.50 -11.72 10.76
CA GLU A 73 -10.03 -10.48 11.35
C GLU A 73 -8.92 -9.47 11.68
N PHE A 74 -7.79 -9.95 12.25
CA PHE A 74 -6.62 -9.11 12.50
C PHE A 74 -6.03 -8.54 11.20
N VAL A 75 -5.87 -9.37 10.17
CA VAL A 75 -5.41 -8.94 8.83
C VAL A 75 -6.38 -7.94 8.21
N ASN A 76 -7.68 -8.11 8.42
CA ASN A 76 -8.69 -7.16 7.96
C ASN A 76 -8.50 -5.77 8.60
N LEU A 77 -8.26 -5.71 9.91
CA LEU A 77 -7.93 -4.47 10.62
C LEU A 77 -6.62 -3.86 10.13
N LEU A 78 -5.56 -4.66 9.94
CA LEU A 78 -4.29 -4.19 9.39
C LEU A 78 -4.47 -3.59 7.99
N ASN A 79 -5.25 -4.22 7.11
CA ASN A 79 -5.55 -3.71 5.78
C ASN A 79 -6.33 -2.39 5.82
N ARG A 80 -7.25 -2.22 6.78
CA ARG A 80 -7.97 -0.95 7.01
C ARG A 80 -7.01 0.15 7.47
N ALA A 81 -6.13 -0.17 8.41
CA ALA A 81 -5.12 0.76 8.89
C ALA A 81 -4.12 1.16 7.78
N LEU A 82 -3.66 0.19 6.98
CA LEU A 82 -2.86 0.45 5.80
C LEU A 82 -3.60 1.36 4.82
N GLY A 83 -4.88 1.08 4.55
CA GLY A 83 -5.70 1.90 3.66
C GLY A 83 -5.83 3.35 4.11
N GLN A 84 -6.08 3.57 5.41
CA GLN A 84 -6.14 4.92 5.98
C GLN A 84 -4.78 5.61 5.95
N ARG A 85 -3.70 4.91 6.33
CA ARG A 85 -2.33 5.44 6.26
C ARG A 85 -1.98 5.86 4.83
N MET A 86 -2.28 5.03 3.83
CA MET A 86 -2.01 5.34 2.42
C MET A 86 -2.85 6.52 1.93
N LYS A 87 -4.11 6.63 2.36
CA LYS A 87 -4.95 7.81 2.10
C LYS A 87 -4.33 9.09 2.66
N LEU A 88 -3.75 9.04 3.87
CA LEU A 88 -3.06 10.18 4.49
C LEU A 88 -1.78 10.58 3.74
N HIS A 89 -1.07 9.63 3.12
CA HIS A 89 0.01 9.90 2.16
C HIS A 89 -0.48 10.39 0.78
N GLY A 90 -1.79 10.53 0.59
CA GLY A 90 -2.41 11.03 -0.63
C GLY A 90 -2.49 10.00 -1.76
N LEU A 91 -2.52 8.70 -1.42
CA LEU A 91 -2.82 7.62 -2.36
C LEU A 91 -4.33 7.33 -2.38
N ARG A 92 -4.77 6.63 -3.42
CA ARG A 92 -6.09 6.02 -3.51
C ARG A 92 -5.97 4.50 -3.59
N TYR A 93 -6.99 3.80 -3.12
CA TYR A 93 -7.10 2.35 -3.25
C TYR A 93 -8.05 2.01 -4.40
N HIS A 94 -7.63 1.12 -5.29
CA HIS A 94 -8.44 0.57 -6.36
C HIS A 94 -8.94 -0.81 -5.96
N LYS A 95 -10.22 -0.92 -5.59
CA LYS A 95 -10.78 -2.15 -5.00
C LYS A 95 -10.65 -3.37 -5.92
N ASP A 96 -11.03 -3.24 -7.19
CA ASP A 96 -11.08 -4.40 -8.11
C ASP A 96 -9.70 -4.94 -8.51
N HIS A 97 -8.65 -4.18 -8.23
CA HIS A 97 -7.26 -4.57 -8.51
C HIS A 97 -6.42 -4.71 -7.26
N GLU A 98 -7.00 -4.37 -6.10
CA GLU A 98 -6.36 -4.42 -4.80
C GLU A 98 -5.03 -3.67 -4.73
N ILE A 99 -4.96 -2.50 -5.39
CA ILE A 99 -3.73 -1.68 -5.46
C ILE A 99 -3.92 -0.31 -4.86
N PHE A 100 -2.87 0.19 -4.21
CA PHE A 100 -2.73 1.59 -3.87
C PHE A 100 -2.00 2.31 -5.00
N PHE A 101 -2.45 3.50 -5.39
CA PHE A 101 -1.86 4.26 -6.48
C PHE A 101 -1.87 5.76 -6.22
N PHE A 102 -0.95 6.48 -6.87
CA PHE A 102 -0.93 7.94 -6.83
C PHE A 102 -2.01 8.52 -7.76
N PRO A 103 -3.04 9.22 -7.23
CA PRO A 103 -4.07 9.83 -8.05
C PRO A 103 -3.54 11.04 -8.85
N PRO A 104 -4.26 11.46 -9.91
CA PRO A 104 -3.91 12.69 -10.61
C PRO A 104 -4.16 13.91 -9.72
N ASN A 105 -3.48 15.02 -10.00
CA ASN A 105 -3.94 16.33 -9.52
C ASN A 105 -5.00 16.90 -10.48
N ARG A 106 -5.67 17.99 -10.06
CA ARG A 106 -6.75 18.65 -10.83
C ARG A 106 -6.33 19.08 -12.25
N HIS A 107 -5.05 19.31 -12.48
CA HIS A 107 -4.51 19.79 -13.77
C HIS A 107 -3.87 18.67 -14.60
N LEU A 108 -3.94 17.42 -14.14
CA LEU A 108 -3.24 16.27 -14.74
C LEU A 108 -1.74 16.51 -14.95
N ALA A 109 -1.13 17.38 -14.12
CA ALA A 109 0.29 17.68 -14.20
C ALA A 109 1.12 16.50 -13.66
N THR A 110 2.28 16.24 -14.27
CA THR A 110 3.22 15.20 -13.83
C THR A 110 3.55 15.38 -12.35
N ARG A 111 3.39 14.32 -11.55
CA ARG A 111 3.78 14.31 -10.13
C ARG A 111 5.08 13.53 -9.99
N LYS A 112 6.05 14.13 -9.30
CA LYS A 112 7.27 13.45 -8.86
C LYS A 112 7.29 13.36 -7.35
N ILE A 113 7.91 12.32 -6.82
CA ILE A 113 8.29 12.26 -5.41
C ILE A 113 9.79 11.97 -5.31
N GLU A 114 10.42 12.54 -4.30
CA GLU A 114 11.77 12.15 -3.88
C GLU A 114 11.67 10.98 -2.92
N TYR A 115 12.71 10.15 -2.83
CA TYR A 115 12.84 9.04 -1.90
C TYR A 115 14.32 8.73 -1.65
N MET A 116 14.63 8.05 -0.55
CA MET A 116 15.96 7.50 -0.33
C MET A 116 16.10 6.18 -1.09
N SER A 117 17.03 6.12 -2.06
CA SER A 117 17.53 4.84 -2.58
C SER A 117 18.57 4.28 -1.61
N LEU A 118 19.19 3.16 -1.98
CA LEU A 118 20.26 2.52 -1.18
C LEU A 118 21.41 3.48 -0.84
N THR A 119 21.80 4.32 -1.79
CA THR A 119 23.02 5.15 -1.66
C THR A 119 22.74 6.66 -1.66
N ARG A 120 21.60 7.11 -2.20
CA ARG A 120 21.34 8.55 -2.38
C ARG A 120 19.87 8.92 -2.46
N LYS A 121 19.58 10.22 -2.38
CA LYS A 121 18.27 10.75 -2.76
C LYS A 121 18.03 10.54 -4.26
N ALA A 122 16.88 9.97 -4.58
CA ALA A 122 16.41 9.76 -5.94
C ALA A 122 15.03 10.40 -6.13
N SER A 123 14.59 10.55 -7.38
CA SER A 123 13.27 11.08 -7.72
C SER A 123 12.57 10.20 -8.73
N ARG A 124 11.26 9.98 -8.58
CA ARG A 124 10.45 9.15 -9.48
C ARG A 124 9.20 9.89 -9.94
N GLU A 125 8.88 9.78 -11.22
CA GLU A 125 7.58 10.22 -11.77
C GLU A 125 6.49 9.22 -11.37
N VAL A 126 5.67 9.60 -10.39
CA VAL A 126 4.62 8.73 -9.84
C VAL A 126 3.28 8.89 -10.53
N PHE A 127 3.07 9.98 -11.25
CA PHE A 127 1.91 10.19 -12.11
C PHE A 127 2.32 10.95 -13.37
N LYS A 128 1.83 10.53 -14.53
CA LYS A 128 2.06 11.20 -15.81
C LYS A 128 0.93 10.97 -16.80
N GLN A 129 0.50 12.04 -17.46
CA GLN A 129 -0.38 11.96 -18.62
C GLN A 129 0.43 11.82 -19.91
N TYR A 130 0.07 10.85 -20.73
CA TYR A 130 0.62 10.63 -22.05
C TYR A 130 -0.37 11.15 -23.09
N ARG A 131 0.11 12.10 -23.89
CA ARG A 131 -0.63 12.66 -25.02
C ARG A 131 0.13 12.36 -26.30
N SER A 132 -0.60 12.03 -27.36
CA SER A 132 -0.02 11.92 -28.68
C SER A 132 0.42 13.30 -29.16
N LYS A 133 1.67 13.40 -29.63
CA LYS A 133 2.25 14.64 -30.17
C LYS A 133 1.86 14.90 -31.62
N VAL A 134 1.34 13.87 -32.32
CA VAL A 134 1.11 13.88 -33.77
C VAL A 134 -0.38 13.96 -34.10
N ASP A 135 -1.20 13.26 -33.33
CA ASP A 135 -2.66 13.23 -33.51
C ASP A 135 -3.34 13.49 -32.15
N PRO A 136 -3.99 14.65 -31.97
CA PRO A 136 -4.76 14.97 -30.75
C PRO A 136 -5.93 14.02 -30.46
N HIS A 137 -6.42 13.28 -31.47
CA HIS A 137 -7.50 12.30 -31.33
C HIS A 137 -6.99 10.90 -30.93
N ARG A 138 -5.69 10.68 -30.93
CA ARG A 138 -5.09 9.39 -30.52
C ARG A 138 -5.26 9.19 -29.01
N LYS A 139 -5.45 7.93 -28.60
CA LYS A 139 -5.70 7.53 -27.20
C LYS A 139 -4.71 8.18 -26.24
N THR A 140 -5.23 9.06 -25.39
CA THR A 140 -4.49 9.59 -24.23
C THR A 140 -4.70 8.62 -23.07
N TYR A 141 -3.66 8.45 -22.26
CA TYR A 141 -3.76 7.65 -21.04
C TYR A 141 -2.91 8.28 -19.94
N CYS A 142 -3.26 7.98 -18.70
CA CYS A 142 -2.48 8.36 -17.53
C CYS A 142 -1.86 7.10 -16.94
N ARG A 143 -0.60 7.21 -16.54
CA ARG A 143 0.13 6.18 -15.80
C ARG A 143 0.29 6.61 -14.36
N HIS A 144 -0.03 5.72 -13.44
CA HIS A 144 0.07 5.91 -12.01
C HIS A 144 0.97 4.84 -11.43
N SER A 145 2.02 5.23 -10.70
CA SER A 145 2.77 4.26 -9.88
C SER A 145 1.83 3.70 -8.83
N ALA A 146 1.85 2.37 -8.69
CA ALA A 146 1.01 1.65 -7.75
C ALA A 146 1.79 0.55 -7.01
N PHE A 147 1.21 -0.01 -5.96
CA PHE A 147 1.64 -1.26 -5.35
C PHE A 147 0.45 -2.07 -4.86
N LYS A 148 0.58 -3.40 -4.87
CA LYS A 148 -0.25 -4.31 -4.06
C LYS A 148 0.44 -4.51 -2.72
N GLY A 149 -0.33 -4.45 -1.64
CA GLY A 149 0.14 -4.72 -0.28
C GLY A 149 -0.54 -5.96 0.26
N ALA A 150 0.21 -6.88 0.84
CA ALA A 150 -0.32 -8.06 1.52
C ALA A 150 0.40 -8.30 2.84
N PHE A 151 -0.35 -8.49 3.93
CA PHE A 151 0.24 -8.84 5.22
C PHE A 151 0.54 -10.34 5.26
N LEU A 152 1.76 -10.67 5.65
CA LEU A 152 2.27 -12.04 5.78
C LEU A 152 2.82 -12.23 7.18
N ARG A 153 2.65 -13.42 7.75
CA ARG A 153 3.31 -13.80 8.99
C ARG A 153 4.40 -14.83 8.68
N LEU A 154 5.65 -14.50 8.97
CA LEU A 154 6.82 -15.35 8.74
C LEU A 154 7.60 -15.44 10.05
N ASP A 155 7.89 -16.66 10.50
CA ASP A 155 8.65 -16.94 11.72
C ASP A 155 8.19 -16.09 12.93
N GLY A 156 6.88 -16.12 13.18
CA GLY A 156 6.22 -15.36 14.26
C GLY A 156 6.04 -13.87 14.02
N ASN A 157 6.70 -13.28 13.02
CA ASN A 157 6.71 -11.84 12.77
C ASN A 157 5.77 -11.44 11.61
N TRP A 158 5.19 -10.25 11.69
CA TRP A 158 4.33 -9.69 10.64
C TRP A 158 5.09 -8.78 9.69
N PHE A 159 4.91 -9.01 8.40
CA PHE A 159 5.51 -8.23 7.31
C PHE A 159 4.44 -7.73 6.35
N LEU A 160 4.73 -6.61 5.68
CA LEU A 160 3.97 -6.17 4.52
C LEU A 160 4.78 -6.52 3.27
N GLU A 161 4.28 -7.47 2.49
CA GLU A 161 4.74 -7.67 1.13
C GLU A 161 4.33 -6.46 0.28
N ILE A 162 5.30 -5.90 -0.44
CA ILE A 162 5.09 -4.79 -1.38
C ILE A 162 5.35 -5.35 -2.77
N THR A 163 4.31 -5.38 -3.61
CA THR A 163 4.45 -5.71 -5.04
C THR A 163 4.27 -4.45 -5.89
N PRO A 164 5.37 -3.81 -6.36
CA PRO A 164 5.29 -2.70 -7.28
C PRO A 164 4.50 -3.02 -8.55
N THR A 165 3.66 -2.08 -8.99
CA THR A 165 2.86 -2.21 -10.21
C THR A 165 2.43 -0.84 -10.74
N TYR A 166 1.55 -0.82 -11.75
CA TYR A 166 0.99 0.39 -12.32
C TYR A 166 -0.54 0.31 -12.43
N HIS A 167 -1.17 1.46 -12.27
CA HIS A 167 -2.56 1.68 -12.66
C HIS A 167 -2.59 2.57 -13.91
N PHE A 168 -3.49 2.25 -14.83
CA PHE A 168 -3.68 2.98 -16.08
C PHE A 168 -5.12 3.46 -16.19
N SER A 169 -5.29 4.76 -16.37
CA SER A 169 -6.60 5.39 -16.52
C SER A 169 -6.69 6.18 -17.83
N LYS A 170 -7.90 6.35 -18.38
CA LYS A 170 -8.11 7.10 -19.63
C LYS A 170 -8.00 8.62 -19.44
N ASN A 171 -8.43 9.12 -18.28
CA ASN A 171 -8.56 10.56 -17.98
C ASN A 171 -7.95 10.93 -16.63
N GLY A 172 -7.22 10.03 -15.98
CA GLY A 172 -6.73 10.18 -14.61
C GLY A 172 -7.63 9.53 -13.55
N PHE A 173 -8.89 9.22 -13.88
CA PHE A 173 -9.90 8.81 -12.90
C PHE A 173 -10.51 7.44 -13.22
N ASP A 174 -10.92 7.25 -14.46
CA ASP A 174 -11.57 6.02 -14.91
C ASP A 174 -10.56 5.05 -15.50
N ASP A 175 -10.75 3.74 -15.24
CA ASP A 175 -9.93 2.68 -15.82
C ASP A 175 -9.77 2.82 -17.33
N HIS A 176 -8.55 2.57 -17.80
CA HIS A 176 -8.28 2.49 -19.22
C HIS A 176 -8.77 1.13 -19.76
N PRO A 177 -9.57 1.06 -20.85
CA PRO A 177 -10.09 -0.21 -21.38
C PRO A 177 -9.01 -1.24 -21.75
N PHE A 178 -7.82 -0.75 -22.14
CA PHE A 178 -6.66 -1.57 -22.51
C PHE A 178 -5.58 -1.59 -21.41
N ARG A 179 -5.98 -1.46 -20.13
CA ARG A 179 -5.05 -1.39 -18.98
C ARG A 179 -4.11 -2.59 -18.89
N ASP A 180 -4.59 -3.80 -19.19
CA ASP A 180 -3.77 -5.01 -19.09
C ASP A 180 -2.70 -5.07 -20.17
N GLU A 181 -3.01 -4.59 -21.38
CA GLU A 181 -2.03 -4.46 -22.47
C GLU A 181 -0.96 -3.43 -22.13
N LEU A 182 -1.36 -2.28 -21.59
CA LEU A 182 -0.45 -1.24 -21.12
C LEU A 182 0.44 -1.73 -19.97
N LEU A 183 -0.12 -2.49 -19.03
CA LEU A 183 0.60 -3.08 -17.91
C LEU A 183 1.59 -4.15 -18.36
N LYS A 184 1.19 -5.04 -19.28
CA LYS A 184 2.11 -6.00 -19.90
C LYS A 184 3.23 -5.29 -20.67
N GLY A 185 2.88 -4.24 -21.40
CA GLY A 185 3.85 -3.43 -22.15
C GLY A 185 4.90 -2.81 -21.26
N ILE A 186 4.51 -2.12 -20.18
CA ILE A 186 5.49 -1.52 -19.25
C ILE A 186 6.32 -2.57 -18.53
N LYS A 187 5.73 -3.68 -18.09
CA LYS A 187 6.48 -4.77 -17.42
C LYS A 187 7.52 -5.43 -18.33
N ARG A 188 7.32 -5.43 -19.65
CA ARG A 188 8.33 -5.88 -20.62
C ARG A 188 9.47 -4.89 -20.83
N LEU A 189 9.20 -3.60 -20.63
CA LEU A 189 10.18 -2.53 -20.84
C LEU A 189 10.98 -2.24 -19.56
N GLU A 190 10.39 -2.45 -18.39
CA GLU A 190 11.05 -2.26 -17.12
C GLU A 190 11.98 -3.42 -16.78
N ARG A 191 13.24 -3.05 -16.50
CA ARG A 191 14.28 -3.96 -16.06
C ARG A 191 14.36 -3.99 -14.53
N ASN A 192 15.07 -4.97 -13.98
CA ASN A 192 15.22 -5.17 -12.53
C ASN A 192 15.54 -3.87 -11.75
N PRO A 193 16.49 -3.01 -12.18
CA PRO A 193 16.78 -1.75 -11.47
C PRO A 193 15.59 -0.81 -11.32
N ALA A 194 14.71 -0.76 -12.33
CA ALA A 194 13.52 0.08 -12.28
C ALA A 194 12.49 -0.43 -11.26
N VAL A 195 12.41 -1.75 -11.09
CA VAL A 195 11.55 -2.43 -10.10
C VAL A 195 12.09 -2.24 -8.70
N VAL A 196 13.41 -2.45 -8.48
CA VAL A 196 14.08 -2.19 -7.19
C VAL A 196 13.89 -0.73 -6.78
N GLY A 197 14.11 0.23 -7.68
CA GLY A 197 13.87 1.64 -7.40
C GLY A 197 12.41 1.94 -7.01
N GLN A 198 11.44 1.20 -7.58
CA GLN A 198 10.04 1.33 -7.18
C GLN A 198 9.76 0.74 -5.80
N LEU A 199 10.37 -0.41 -5.48
CA LEU A 199 10.26 -1.05 -4.17
C LEU A 199 10.83 -0.13 -3.07
N LEU A 200 12.03 0.40 -3.26
CA LEU A 200 12.68 1.33 -2.33
C LEU A 200 11.86 2.60 -2.14
N MET A 201 11.29 3.14 -3.22
CA MET A 201 10.39 4.29 -3.14
C MET A 201 9.16 4.01 -2.26
N TRP A 202 8.56 2.82 -2.37
CA TRP A 202 7.43 2.45 -1.52
C TRP A 202 7.83 2.20 -0.07
N ALA A 203 8.94 1.51 0.16
CA ALA A 203 9.49 1.29 1.49
C ALA A 203 9.78 2.63 2.20
N ASP A 204 10.45 3.56 1.52
CA ASP A 204 10.71 4.90 2.02
C ASP A 204 9.40 5.65 2.34
N LEU A 205 8.42 5.62 1.44
CA LEU A 205 7.12 6.27 1.66
C LEU A 205 6.38 5.70 2.87
N LEU A 206 6.37 4.38 3.04
CA LEU A 206 5.69 3.70 4.14
C LEU A 206 6.30 4.05 5.51
N LYS A 207 7.63 4.20 5.56
CA LYS A 207 8.36 4.60 6.77
C LYS A 207 8.19 6.06 7.14
N ARG A 208 7.87 6.94 6.18
CA ARG A 208 7.76 8.38 6.47
C ARG A 208 6.73 8.63 7.57
N PRO A 209 7.06 9.48 8.55
CA PRO A 209 6.09 9.89 9.54
C PRO A 209 4.98 10.68 8.83
N LEU A 210 3.75 10.48 9.28
CA LEU A 210 2.60 11.31 8.89
C LEU A 210 2.61 12.58 9.75
N GLU A 211 3.66 13.38 9.61
CA GLU A 211 3.77 14.66 10.29
C GLU A 211 2.99 15.71 9.49
N ASN A 212 1.98 16.28 10.14
CA ASN A 212 1.60 17.66 9.86
C ASN A 212 1.82 18.46 11.14
N LEU A 213 1.99 19.79 11.00
CA LEU A 213 2.29 20.74 12.08
C LEU A 213 1.35 20.65 13.31
N PHE A 214 0.26 19.89 13.24
CA PHE A 214 -0.79 19.80 14.27
C PHE A 214 -1.28 18.37 14.57
N SER A 215 -0.70 17.32 13.96
CA SER A 215 -1.17 15.94 14.18
C SER A 215 -0.12 15.09 14.86
N GLN A 216 -0.60 14.36 15.86
CA GLN A 216 0.08 13.18 16.37
C GLN A 216 0.30 12.18 15.22
N GLU A 217 1.47 11.56 15.21
CA GLU A 217 1.81 10.51 14.25
C GLU A 217 0.71 9.42 14.24
N TYR A 218 0.40 8.87 13.06
CA TYR A 218 -0.60 7.82 12.92
C TYR A 218 -0.28 6.61 13.82
N SER A 219 -1.15 6.37 14.80
CA SER A 219 -0.84 5.48 15.93
C SER A 219 -1.06 3.98 15.65
N PHE A 220 -1.90 3.62 14.66
CA PHE A 220 -2.36 2.23 14.53
C PHE A 220 -1.44 1.32 13.70
N LEU A 221 -0.59 1.90 12.85
CA LEU A 221 0.29 1.11 11.99
C LEU A 221 1.55 1.90 11.65
N ARG A 222 2.70 1.28 11.90
CA ARG A 222 4.03 1.80 11.57
C ARG A 222 4.83 0.70 10.85
N PHE A 223 5.77 1.12 10.02
CA PHE A 223 6.62 0.21 9.27
C PHE A 223 8.08 0.41 9.67
N GLY A 224 8.77 -0.70 9.87
CA GLY A 224 10.22 -0.73 10.05
C GLY A 224 10.97 -0.75 8.71
N GLU A 225 12.20 -1.22 8.76
CA GLU A 225 13.05 -1.36 7.58
C GLU A 225 12.57 -2.43 6.61
N LEU A 226 12.88 -2.24 5.31
CA LEU A 226 12.67 -3.26 4.29
C LEU A 226 13.52 -4.49 4.66
N GLN A 227 12.90 -5.66 4.67
CA GLN A 227 13.55 -6.91 5.08
C GLN A 227 13.95 -7.72 3.86
N GLU A 228 15.06 -8.44 4.01
CA GLU A 228 15.50 -9.45 3.06
C GLU A 228 15.07 -10.83 3.53
N VAL A 229 14.58 -11.64 2.60
CA VAL A 229 14.20 -13.02 2.87
C VAL A 229 15.16 -13.92 2.13
N GLN A 230 15.94 -14.71 2.87
CA GLN A 230 16.78 -15.74 2.30
C GLN A 230 15.93 -16.97 1.97
N LEU A 231 15.87 -17.33 0.69
CA LEU A 231 15.23 -18.55 0.22
C LEU A 231 16.29 -19.65 0.06
N GLY A 232 16.01 -20.85 0.55
CA GLY A 232 16.95 -22.00 0.47
C GLY A 232 17.22 -22.52 -0.94
N VAL A 233 16.57 -21.95 -1.95
CA VAL A 233 16.77 -22.19 -3.38
C VAL A 233 16.79 -20.85 -4.08
N SER A 234 17.95 -20.48 -4.61
CA SER A 234 18.09 -19.36 -5.54
C SER A 234 18.30 -19.90 -6.96
N ILE A 235 17.72 -19.22 -7.95
CA ILE A 235 18.16 -19.40 -9.32
C ILE A 235 19.49 -18.65 -9.43
N PRO A 236 20.57 -19.26 -9.94
CA PRO A 236 21.83 -18.56 -10.09
C PRO A 236 21.64 -17.30 -10.93
N ASP A 237 21.92 -16.14 -10.36
CA ASP A 237 21.78 -14.83 -11.00
C ASP A 237 22.49 -14.79 -12.36
N ASN A 238 23.66 -15.43 -12.46
CA ASN A 238 24.42 -15.57 -13.71
C ASN A 238 23.64 -16.31 -14.82
N ALA A 239 22.90 -17.36 -14.48
CA ALA A 239 22.06 -18.11 -15.42
C ALA A 239 20.84 -17.27 -15.88
N TRP A 240 20.40 -16.32 -15.06
CA TRP A 240 19.42 -15.30 -15.44
C TRP A 240 20.04 -14.27 -16.40
N TYR A 241 21.20 -13.71 -16.06
CA TYR A 241 21.89 -12.67 -16.85
C TYR A 241 22.37 -13.15 -18.23
N GLU A 242 22.67 -14.43 -18.39
CA GLU A 242 23.11 -15.00 -19.68
C GLU A 242 22.00 -15.09 -20.72
N THR A 243 20.74 -14.98 -20.30
CA THR A 243 19.57 -14.97 -21.20
C THR A 243 19.14 -13.57 -21.65
N GLU A 244 19.83 -12.52 -21.18
CA GLU A 244 19.53 -11.11 -21.46
C GLU A 244 20.51 -10.50 -22.52
N ASP A 245 19.98 -9.67 -23.44
CA ASP A 245 20.68 -9.07 -24.58
C ASP A 245 21.86 -8.16 -24.15
N GLY A 246 22.94 -8.06 -24.93
CA GLY A 246 24.24 -7.48 -24.49
C GLY A 246 24.29 -6.05 -23.90
N LEU A 247 23.24 -5.24 -24.02
CA LEU A 247 23.09 -3.97 -23.26
C LEU A 247 22.65 -4.21 -21.81
N GLU A 248 21.90 -5.28 -21.57
CA GLU A 248 21.38 -5.76 -20.28
C GLU A 248 22.51 -6.26 -19.38
N LYS A 249 23.45 -7.02 -19.94
CA LYS A 249 24.63 -7.51 -19.22
C LYS A 249 25.51 -6.38 -18.64
N ARG A 250 25.58 -5.21 -19.30
CA ARG A 250 26.39 -4.06 -18.86
C ARG A 250 25.71 -3.21 -17.80
N THR A 251 24.40 -2.96 -17.91
CA THR A 251 23.64 -2.17 -16.92
C THR A 251 23.36 -2.95 -15.63
N MET A 252 23.24 -4.28 -15.71
CA MET A 252 23.11 -5.16 -14.54
C MET A 252 24.44 -5.43 -13.82
N SER A 253 25.58 -5.25 -14.50
CA SER A 253 26.92 -5.33 -13.90
C SER A 253 27.38 -4.02 -13.22
N GLU A 254 26.61 -2.94 -13.31
CA GLU A 254 26.91 -1.70 -12.59
C GLU A 254 26.59 -1.90 -11.09
N GLN A 255 27.59 -1.65 -10.22
CA GLN A 255 27.54 -1.91 -8.78
C GLN A 255 26.32 -1.30 -8.07
N ASP A 256 25.74 -0.20 -8.55
CA ASP A 256 24.56 0.47 -7.99
C ASP A 256 23.26 -0.36 -8.11
N ASN A 257 23.26 -1.45 -8.89
CA ASN A 257 22.07 -2.21 -9.30
C ASN A 257 22.16 -3.72 -9.04
N GLN A 258 23.20 -4.19 -8.36
CA GLN A 258 23.33 -5.60 -8.00
C GLN A 258 22.69 -5.86 -6.63
N PRO A 259 21.92 -6.96 -6.45
CA PRO A 259 21.49 -7.41 -5.13
C PRO A 259 22.67 -7.80 -4.22
N GLU A 260 23.89 -7.92 -4.73
CA GLU A 260 25.10 -8.05 -3.91
C GLU A 260 25.38 -6.80 -3.02
N LEU A 261 24.67 -5.68 -3.25
CA LEU A 261 24.68 -4.50 -2.35
C LEU A 261 24.03 -4.74 -0.98
N PHE A 262 23.39 -5.89 -0.76
CA PHE A 262 22.91 -6.30 0.55
C PHE A 262 24.02 -6.79 1.49
N GLY A 263 25.28 -6.78 1.06
CA GLY A 263 26.44 -6.89 1.94
C GLY A 263 26.92 -8.31 2.22
N LEU A 264 27.28 -9.03 1.15
CA LEU A 264 28.36 -10.01 1.17
C LEU A 264 29.38 -9.69 0.08
#